data_AF-A0A955TIM3-F1
#
_entry.id   AF-A0A955TIM3-F1
#
_cell.length_a   1.000
_cell.length_b   1.000
_cell.length_c   1.000
_cell.angle_alpha   90.00
_cell.angle_beta   90.00
_cell.angle_gamma   90.00
#
_symmetry.space_group_name_H-M   'P 1'
#
loop_
_entity.id
_entity.type
_entity.pdbx_description
1 polymer ?
#
loop_
_entity_poly.entity_id
_entity_poly.type
_entity_poly.pdbx_seq_one_letter_code
_entity_poly.pdbx_strand_id
1 'polypeptide(L)'
;QVSWDASVDVRGRRYSVPGSLAGQTVPIRLTLDGALAVYESEQLVATHRVPLQASGWVTIPAHHAALWAQTLVVEQRPLTVYEEVTA
;
A
#
# COMPACT_ATOMS: atom_id res chain seq x y z
N GLN A 1 -4.19 1.22 -12.34
CA GLN A 1 -4.90 2.20 -11.50
C GLN A 1 -4.66 1.86 -10.04
N VAL A 2 -4.50 2.85 -9.17
CA VAL A 2 -4.34 2.69 -7.73
C VAL A 2 -5.72 2.60 -7.07
N SER A 3 -5.93 1.60 -6.23
CA SER A 3 -7.13 1.45 -5.41
C SER A 3 -7.20 2.54 -4.32
N TRP A 4 -8.40 2.78 -3.78
CA TRP A 4 -8.60 3.80 -2.74
C TRP A 4 -7.90 3.49 -1.40
N ASP A 5 -7.54 2.23 -1.16
CA ASP A 5 -6.68 1.80 -0.05
C ASP A 5 -5.18 1.98 -0.33
N ALA A 6 -4.83 2.79 -1.35
CA ALA A 6 -3.47 3.06 -1.79
C ALA A 6 -2.67 1.78 -2.07
N SER A 7 -3.24 0.91 -2.90
CA SER A 7 -2.60 -0.31 -3.39
C SER A 7 -2.75 -0.50 -4.89
N VAL A 8 -1.83 -1.24 -5.51
CA VAL A 8 -1.88 -1.66 -6.91
C VAL A 8 -1.82 -3.18 -6.99
N ASP A 9 -2.66 -3.79 -7.85
CA ASP A 9 -2.55 -5.22 -8.17
C ASP A 9 -1.59 -5.42 -9.34
N VAL A 10 -0.57 -6.24 -9.12
CA VAL A 10 0.36 -6.68 -10.18
C VAL A 10 0.59 -8.18 -10.02
N ARG A 11 0.20 -8.93 -11.06
CA ARG A 11 0.31 -10.41 -11.11
C ARG A 11 -0.40 -11.12 -9.95
N GLY A 12 -1.58 -10.62 -9.51
CA GLY A 12 -2.38 -11.26 -8.46
C GLY A 12 -1.84 -10.99 -7.04
N ARG A 13 -1.01 -9.96 -6.89
CA ARG A 13 -0.48 -9.51 -5.62
C ARG A 13 -0.69 -8.01 -5.46
N ARG A 14 -1.08 -7.58 -4.27
CA ARG A 14 -1.32 -6.17 -3.98
C ARG A 14 -0.11 -5.54 -3.31
N TYR A 15 0.34 -4.43 -3.86
CA TYR A 15 1.50 -3.67 -3.37
C TYR A 15 1.03 -2.29 -2.92
N SER A 16 1.40 -1.91 -1.70
CA SER A 16 1.14 -0.55 -1.21
C SER A 16 1.89 0.51 -2.01
N VAL A 17 1.28 1.67 -2.17
CA VAL A 17 1.89 2.88 -2.75
C VAL A 17 1.54 4.08 -1.86
N PRO A 18 2.28 5.21 -1.94
CA PRO A 18 1.96 6.40 -1.17
C PRO A 18 0.48 6.80 -1.26
N GLY A 19 -0.11 7.13 -0.11
CA GLY A 19 -1.53 7.44 0.04
C GLY A 19 -2.03 8.59 -0.84
N SER A 20 -1.14 9.53 -1.19
CA SER A 20 -1.45 10.63 -2.12
C SER A 20 -1.90 10.14 -3.51
N LEU A 21 -1.52 8.92 -3.90
CA LEU A 21 -1.83 8.33 -5.21
C LEU A 21 -3.13 7.54 -5.21
N ALA A 22 -3.84 7.43 -4.07
CA ALA A 22 -5.09 6.68 -3.98
C ALA A 22 -6.11 7.16 -5.02
N GLY A 23 -6.70 6.21 -5.75
CA GLY A 23 -7.68 6.50 -6.82
C GLY A 23 -7.06 7.01 -8.14
N GLN A 24 -5.76 7.27 -8.21
CA GLN A 24 -5.10 7.81 -9.40
C GLN A 24 -4.65 6.70 -10.37
N THR A 25 -4.43 7.06 -11.64
CA THR A 25 -3.73 6.19 -12.59
C THR A 25 -2.25 6.55 -12.61
N VAL A 26 -1.41 5.56 -12.31
CA VAL A 26 0.05 5.73 -12.20
C VAL A 26 0.78 4.86 -13.22
N PRO A 27 1.87 5.35 -13.82
CA PRO A 27 2.78 4.51 -14.60
C PRO A 27 3.47 3.48 -13.71
N ILE A 28 3.49 2.24 -14.21
CA ILE A 28 4.13 1.11 -13.55
C ILE A 28 5.12 0.48 -14.54
N ARG A 29 6.35 0.26 -14.08
CA ARG A 29 7.37 -0.48 -14.83
C ARG A 29 7.70 -1.76 -14.07
N LEU A 30 7.65 -2.90 -14.76
CA LEU A 30 8.03 -4.19 -14.23
C LEU A 30 9.25 -4.69 -15.01
N THR A 31 10.36 -4.90 -14.33
CA THR A 31 11.58 -5.40 -14.94
C THR A 31 11.58 -6.93 -14.98
N LEU A 32 12.46 -7.52 -15.81
CA LEU A 32 12.55 -8.99 -15.96
C LEU A 32 13.09 -9.69 -14.71
N ASP A 33 13.91 -9.00 -13.93
CA ASP A 33 14.42 -9.41 -12.61
C ASP A 33 13.36 -9.29 -11.49
N GLY A 34 12.15 -8.84 -11.84
CA GLY A 34 11.02 -8.78 -10.93
C GLY A 34 11.02 -7.54 -10.03
N ALA A 35 11.64 -6.45 -10.44
CA ALA A 35 11.47 -5.16 -9.75
C ALA A 35 10.23 -4.45 -10.29
N LEU A 36 9.33 -4.08 -9.38
CA LEU A 36 8.16 -3.25 -9.66
C LEU A 36 8.48 -1.82 -9.24
N ALA A 37 8.43 -0.89 -10.18
CA ALA A 37 8.64 0.53 -9.95
C ALA A 37 7.37 1.31 -10.29
N VAL A 38 6.89 2.10 -9.33
CA VAL A 38 5.71 2.95 -9.47
C VAL A 38 6.16 4.40 -9.56
N TYR A 39 5.60 5.14 -10.50
CA TYR A 39 5.97 6.51 -10.79
C TYR A 39 4.80 7.47 -10.61
N GLU A 40 5.09 8.68 -10.16
CA GLU A 40 4.21 9.85 -10.25
C GLU A 40 4.83 10.80 -11.29
N SER A 41 4.21 10.91 -12.45
CA SER A 41 4.85 11.52 -13.64
C SER A 41 6.19 10.82 -13.96
N GLU A 42 7.33 11.50 -13.75
CA GLU A 42 8.68 10.94 -13.96
C GLU A 42 9.40 10.60 -12.64
N GLN A 43 8.77 10.84 -11.49
CA GLN A 43 9.37 10.59 -10.17
C GLN A 43 9.09 9.17 -9.70
N LEU A 44 10.13 8.45 -9.27
CA LEU A 44 9.98 7.13 -8.66
C LEU A 44 9.48 7.28 -7.23
N VAL A 45 8.30 6.73 -6.94
CA VAL A 45 7.59 6.94 -5.66
C VAL A 45 7.43 5.66 -4.84
N ALA A 46 7.52 4.48 -5.47
CA ALA A 46 7.58 3.21 -4.76
C ALA A 46 8.35 2.16 -5.56
N THR A 47 9.05 1.27 -4.85
CA THR A 47 9.66 0.08 -5.44
C THR A 47 9.32 -1.16 -4.62
N HIS A 48 9.10 -2.28 -5.32
CA HIS A 48 8.80 -3.57 -4.71
C HIS A 48 9.49 -4.70 -5.47
N ARG A 49 9.63 -5.85 -4.81
CA ARG A 49 10.05 -7.09 -5.46
C ARG A 49 8.84 -7.98 -5.76
N VAL A 50 8.74 -8.43 -7.00
CA VAL A 50 7.70 -9.31 -7.55
C VAL A 50 8.29 -10.71 -7.74
N PRO A 51 8.13 -11.61 -6.76
CA PRO A 51 8.55 -13.01 -6.93
C PRO A 51 7.69 -13.71 -8.00
N LEU A 52 8.24 -14.73 -8.66
CA LEU A 52 7.58 -15.42 -9.78
C LEU A 52 6.29 -16.18 -9.38
N GLN A 53 6.18 -16.64 -8.14
CA GLN A 53 5.03 -17.42 -7.65
C GLN A 53 4.64 -16.97 -6.25
N ALA A 54 3.87 -15.89 -6.14
CA ALA A 54 3.30 -15.51 -4.86
C ALA A 54 2.00 -14.72 -5.02
N SER A 55 1.04 -15.00 -4.16
CA SER A 55 -0.17 -14.20 -3.95
C SER A 55 -0.09 -13.48 -2.59
N GLY A 56 -1.03 -12.56 -2.35
CA GLY A 56 -1.18 -11.87 -1.08
C GLY A 56 -0.83 -10.37 -1.14
N TRP A 57 -0.33 -9.84 -0.03
CA TRP A 57 -0.16 -8.40 0.18
C TRP A 57 1.27 -8.05 0.52
N VAL A 58 1.77 -6.95 -0.03
CA VAL A 58 3.05 -6.33 0.31
C VAL A 58 2.77 -4.89 0.75
N THR A 59 2.71 -4.70 2.06
CA THR A 59 2.34 -3.43 2.67
C THR A 59 3.55 -2.80 3.36
N ILE A 60 3.81 -1.54 3.03
CA ILE A 60 4.81 -0.69 3.69
C ILE A 60 4.04 0.34 4.51
N PRO A 61 4.09 0.29 5.85
CA PRO A 61 3.28 1.18 6.70
C PRO A 61 3.44 2.67 6.40
N ALA A 62 4.65 3.10 6.05
CA ALA A 62 4.95 4.50 5.72
C ALA A 62 4.15 5.02 4.52
N HIS A 63 3.79 4.16 3.56
CA HIS A 63 2.97 4.56 2.41
C HIS A 63 1.58 5.03 2.82
N HIS A 64 1.03 4.46 3.89
CA HIS A 64 -0.33 4.76 4.34
C HIS A 64 -0.38 5.79 5.46
N ALA A 65 0.77 6.23 6.00
CA ALA A 65 0.83 7.18 7.10
C ALA A 65 0.02 8.47 6.85
N ALA A 66 0.14 9.06 5.67
CA ALA A 66 -0.63 10.27 5.31
C ALA A 66 -2.14 10.00 5.22
N LEU A 67 -2.51 8.84 4.69
CA LEU A 67 -3.91 8.43 4.53
C LEU A 67 -4.56 8.15 5.89
N TRP A 68 -3.82 7.50 6.79
CA TRP A 68 -4.23 7.29 8.18
C TRP A 68 -4.32 8.60 8.96
N ALA A 69 -3.35 9.51 8.82
CA ALA A 69 -3.41 10.81 9.50
C ALA A 69 -4.65 11.63 9.11
N GLN A 70 -5.07 11.55 7.85
CA GLN A 70 -6.28 12.23 7.36
C GLN A 70 -7.58 11.52 7.76
N THR A 71 -7.56 10.20 7.89
CA THR A 71 -8.76 9.38 8.17
C THR A 71 -9.01 9.19 9.66
N LEU A 72 -7.95 9.12 10.48
CA LEU A 72 -8.01 8.83 11.92
C LEU A 72 -8.21 10.09 12.76
N VAL A 73 -9.14 10.96 12.39
CA VAL A 73 -9.68 11.99 13.30
C VAL A 73 -10.70 11.34 14.25
N VAL A 74 -10.34 10.20 14.80
CA VAL A 74 -11.16 9.39 15.70
C VAL A 74 -10.55 9.44 17.09
N GLU A 75 -11.39 9.39 18.12
CA GLU A 75 -10.96 9.42 19.52
C GLU A 75 -10.00 8.25 19.80
N GLN A 76 -8.77 8.53 20.25
CA GLN A 76 -7.84 7.48 20.66
C GLN A 76 -8.15 7.06 22.10
N ARG A 77 -8.65 5.83 22.26
CA ARG A 77 -8.90 5.25 23.59
C ARG A 77 -7.85 4.19 23.93
N PRO A 78 -7.43 4.11 25.21
CA PRO A 78 -6.49 3.09 25.63
C PRO A 78 -7.10 1.70 25.42
N LEU A 79 -6.27 0.75 24.98
CA LEU A 79 -6.70 -0.62 24.68
C LEU A 79 -7.32 -1.32 25.91
N THR A 80 -7.00 -0.85 27.13
CA THR A 80 -7.58 -1.32 28.39
C THR A 80 -9.10 -1.15 28.51
N VAL A 81 -9.72 -0.38 27.61
CA VAL A 81 -11.19 -0.25 27.51
C VAL A 81 -11.82 -1.49 26.88
N TYR A 82 -11.07 -2.24 26.07
CA TYR A 82 -11.55 -3.43 25.38
C TYR A 82 -11.16 -4.68 26.16
N GLU A 83 -12.12 -5.59 26.35
CA GLU A 83 -11.85 -6.92 26.88
C GLU A 83 -11.34 -7.82 25.75
N GLU A 84 -10.19 -8.45 25.94
CA GLU A 84 -9.57 -9.31 24.95
C GLU A 84 -10.24 -10.70 24.99
N VAL A 85 -10.86 -11.12 23.89
CA VAL A 85 -11.47 -12.45 23.78
C VAL A 85 -10.42 -13.44 23.28
N THR A 86 -9.90 -14.28 24.16
CA THR A 86 -9.07 -15.43 23.79
C THR A 86 -9.96 -16.61 23.42
N ALA A 87 -9.73 -17.19 22.23
CA ALA A 87 -10.43 -18.39 21.75
C ALA A 87 -9.80 -19.69 22.28
#